data_AF-A0ABD2IX00-F1
#
_entry.id   AF-A0ABD2IX00-F1
#
_cell.length_a   1.000
_cell.length_b   1.000
_cell.length_c   1.000
_cell.angle_alpha   90.00
_cell.angle_beta   90.00
_cell.angle_gamma   90.00
#
_symmetry.space_group_name_H-M   'P 1'
#
loop_
_entity.id
_entity.type
_entity.pdbx_description
1 polymer ?
#
loop_
_entity_poly.entity_id
_entity_poly.type
_entity_poly.pdbx_seq_one_letter_code
_entity_poly.pdbx_strand_id
1 'polypeptide(L)'
;MSKVCPVAERMRWLLLAGDGADVHFLVGDEKKEFLAHKAILLASSDVFKAMFRFDEQNAMKEANPTPPSAKRAKKPKIVVFTAGRASGVLLAGDGVVVPDVTAEAFKAMLEFIYADDLSGLNGDNLFDVLYAAKKYQINLLIDACADFPVSNVQNIFTAFVRARFFGEEAFACRCLDYINFNNDLIIQQLLKVNNQLLCEILDNLCFNSGGEIAIWKAALRWADEQCAKNGKECTGENRREMLGPALYKIRFPLISLNDFSNRIVPSDVLTKDEMLSVFMSYSRTAAAAGPSLLPAPYPLHFPTDQRMAVQNFSPAAQQKGRLTLKIGKFSVFSHGGESATERYSDAVNIRGFSFKILANTCTMRADKNKKCLGFFIECNKNEANWCCTCSATLQIVVQKKCKYYSPFIKQFKDNNFRAEINKLGAMEFISIEQLMNPANGWYNEKDDSVILVAELSPYAPAYPSSLSPQKPGMD
;
A
#
# COMPACT_ATOMS: atom_id res chain seq x y z
N MET A 1 -12.49 40.95 26.17
CA MET A 1 -11.29 40.09 26.14
C MET A 1 -11.01 39.74 24.69
N SER A 2 -10.01 40.38 24.07
CA SER A 2 -9.56 40.05 22.71
C SER A 2 -9.05 38.61 22.71
N LYS A 3 -9.66 37.72 21.92
CA LYS A 3 -9.11 36.37 21.70
C LYS A 3 -7.71 36.56 21.12
N VAL A 4 -6.70 36.13 21.87
CA VAL A 4 -5.32 36.12 21.39
C VAL A 4 -5.29 35.22 20.15
N CYS A 5 -4.92 35.79 19.00
CA CYS A 5 -4.74 35.07 17.75
C CYS A 5 -3.78 33.89 17.99
N PRO A 6 -4.12 32.63 17.67
CA PRO A 6 -3.26 31.47 17.86
C PRO A 6 -1.85 31.67 17.27
N VAL A 7 -0.84 31.02 17.86
CA VAL A 7 0.56 31.11 17.38
C VAL A 7 0.66 30.73 15.90
N ALA A 8 -0.05 29.66 15.48
CA ALA A 8 -0.07 29.19 14.09
C ALA A 8 -0.58 30.25 13.11
N GLU A 9 -1.65 30.98 13.46
CA GLU A 9 -2.16 32.07 12.61
C GLU A 9 -1.15 33.20 12.48
N ARG A 10 -0.45 33.56 13.57
CA ARG A 10 0.61 34.58 13.51
C ARG A 10 1.80 34.13 12.67
N MET A 11 2.20 32.85 12.75
CA MET A 11 3.26 32.30 11.90
C MET A 11 2.86 32.26 10.43
N ARG A 12 1.59 31.92 10.14
CA ARG A 12 1.04 32.00 8.77
C ARG A 12 1.10 33.43 8.24
N TRP A 13 0.71 34.42 9.04
CA TRP A 13 0.83 35.83 8.66
C TRP A 13 2.28 36.24 8.43
N LEU A 14 3.21 35.77 9.24
CA LEU A 14 4.64 36.06 9.07
C LEU A 14 5.18 35.51 7.74
N LEU A 15 4.78 34.29 7.34
CA LEU A 15 5.11 33.73 6.04
C LEU A 15 4.53 34.56 4.88
N LEU A 16 3.27 34.98 5.00
CA LEU A 16 2.58 35.73 3.94
C LEU A 16 3.09 37.17 3.79
N ALA A 17 3.39 37.85 4.90
CA ALA A 17 3.90 39.22 4.89
C ALA A 17 5.36 39.29 4.45
N GLY A 18 6.16 38.26 4.78
CA GLY A 18 7.60 38.24 4.53
C GLY A 18 8.41 39.21 5.41
N ASP A 19 7.78 39.78 6.45
CA ASP A 19 8.40 40.74 7.35
C ASP A 19 9.57 40.09 8.12
N GLY A 20 10.79 40.56 7.86
CA GLY A 20 11.99 40.02 8.49
C GLY A 20 12.55 38.75 7.84
N ALA A 21 12.09 38.40 6.63
CA ALA A 21 12.66 37.32 5.85
C ALA A 21 14.16 37.59 5.55
N ASP A 22 14.99 36.59 5.84
CA ASP A 22 16.45 36.63 5.70
C ASP A 22 16.96 35.60 4.66
N VAL A 23 16.03 34.97 3.92
CA VAL A 23 16.29 34.10 2.77
C VAL A 23 15.15 34.22 1.76
N HIS A 24 15.49 34.11 0.47
CA HIS A 24 14.52 33.96 -0.61
C HIS A 24 14.89 32.79 -1.52
N PHE A 25 13.87 32.11 -2.03
CA PHE A 25 13.98 30.98 -2.93
C PHE A 25 13.41 31.32 -4.30
N LEU A 26 14.05 30.83 -5.36
CA LEU A 26 13.58 30.91 -6.74
C LEU A 26 13.19 29.50 -7.18
N VAL A 27 11.89 29.22 -7.22
CA VAL A 27 11.36 27.85 -7.30
C VAL A 27 10.71 27.57 -8.65
N GLY A 28 11.00 26.38 -9.19
CA GLY A 28 10.47 25.87 -10.45
C GLY A 28 11.03 26.59 -11.67
N ASP A 29 10.55 26.18 -12.84
CA ASP A 29 10.99 26.74 -14.14
C ASP A 29 10.68 28.24 -14.26
N GLU A 30 9.58 28.68 -13.66
CA GLU A 30 9.15 30.08 -13.62
C GLU A 30 9.96 30.93 -12.63
N LYS A 31 10.86 30.31 -11.83
CA LYS A 31 11.65 30.98 -10.79
C LYS A 31 10.79 31.82 -9.84
N LYS A 32 9.64 31.28 -9.42
CA LYS A 32 8.73 31.97 -8.52
C LYS A 32 9.42 32.25 -7.20
N GLU A 33 9.31 33.49 -6.74
CA GLU A 33 9.99 33.95 -5.53
C GLU A 33 9.21 33.58 -4.26
N PHE A 34 9.91 33.04 -3.26
CA PHE A 34 9.38 32.76 -1.93
C PHE A 34 10.29 33.34 -0.85
N LEU A 35 9.74 34.23 -0.03
CA LEU A 35 10.43 34.77 1.15
C LEU A 35 10.25 33.84 2.35
N ALA A 36 11.31 33.63 3.13
CA ALA A 36 11.26 32.78 4.32
C ALA A 36 12.30 33.21 5.38
N HIS A 37 12.25 32.54 6.52
CA HIS A 37 13.07 32.81 7.69
C HIS A 37 13.97 31.61 7.99
N LYS A 38 15.29 31.79 7.92
CA LYS A 38 16.29 30.74 8.17
C LYS A 38 16.06 30.08 9.52
N ALA A 39 15.81 30.86 10.58
CA ALA A 39 15.58 30.33 11.93
C ALA A 39 14.46 29.28 11.99
N ILE A 40 13.37 29.49 11.25
CA ILE A 40 12.22 28.57 11.20
C ILE A 40 12.58 27.33 10.36
N LEU A 41 13.19 27.53 9.19
CA LEU A 41 13.62 26.42 8.30
C LEU A 41 14.68 25.52 8.94
N LEU A 42 15.63 26.11 9.68
CA LEU A 42 16.67 25.40 10.44
C LEU A 42 16.08 24.50 11.53
N ALA A 43 14.98 24.93 12.14
CA ALA A 43 14.30 24.18 13.19
C ALA A 43 13.47 23.02 12.62
N SER A 44 13.02 23.11 11.37
CA SER A 44 12.15 22.12 10.75
C SER A 44 12.88 21.03 9.96
N SER A 45 14.13 21.27 9.53
CA SER A 45 14.89 20.32 8.70
C SER A 45 16.40 20.37 8.91
N ASP A 46 17.01 19.20 9.03
CA ASP A 46 18.47 19.06 8.96
C ASP A 46 19.04 19.37 7.57
N VAL A 47 18.24 19.27 6.51
CA VAL A 47 18.64 19.66 5.14
C VAL A 47 18.79 21.17 5.05
N PHE A 48 17.82 21.95 5.56
CA PHE A 48 17.94 23.40 5.65
C PHE A 48 19.13 23.81 6.53
N LYS A 49 19.38 23.07 7.61
CA LYS A 49 20.55 23.25 8.48
C LYS A 49 21.88 23.02 7.79
N ALA A 50 22.00 21.97 7.00
CA ALA A 50 23.20 21.72 6.22
C ALA A 50 23.39 22.79 5.13
N MET A 51 22.32 23.15 4.42
CA MET A 51 22.34 24.14 3.34
C MET A 51 22.86 25.50 3.83
N PHE A 52 22.26 26.08 4.88
CA PHE A 52 22.66 27.43 5.32
C PHE A 52 24.02 27.46 6.02
N ARG A 53 24.43 26.37 6.70
CA ARG A 53 25.79 26.28 7.27
C ARG A 53 26.86 26.26 6.19
N PHE A 54 26.59 25.61 5.06
CA PHE A 54 27.52 25.56 3.93
C PHE A 54 27.67 26.95 3.29
N ASP A 55 26.56 27.67 3.13
CA ASP A 55 26.56 29.05 2.62
C ASP A 55 27.37 29.99 3.53
N GLU A 56 27.18 29.90 4.85
CA GLU A 56 27.94 30.69 5.82
C GLU A 56 29.44 30.38 5.77
N GLN A 57 29.83 29.10 5.67
CA GLN A 57 31.23 28.71 5.56
C GLN A 57 31.87 29.18 4.26
N ASN A 58 31.15 29.15 3.15
CA ASN A 58 31.64 29.67 1.87
C ASN A 58 31.75 31.18 1.88
N ALA A 59 30.76 31.88 2.43
CA ALA A 59 30.83 33.33 2.64
C ALA A 59 32.01 33.72 3.54
N MET A 60 32.31 32.94 4.60
CA MET A 60 33.49 33.16 5.45
C MET A 60 34.82 32.91 4.73
N LYS A 61 34.88 31.94 3.81
CA LYS A 61 36.06 31.69 2.97
C LYS A 61 36.27 32.79 1.92
N GLU A 62 35.18 33.32 1.35
CA GLU A 62 35.23 34.45 0.41
C GLU A 62 35.55 35.78 1.12
N ALA A 63 35.11 35.95 2.36
CA ALA A 63 35.41 37.12 3.18
C ALA A 63 36.84 37.12 3.75
N ASN A 64 37.46 35.95 3.91
CA ASN A 64 38.87 35.79 4.27
C ASN A 64 39.67 35.16 3.10
N PRO A 65 39.87 35.88 1.99
CA PRO A 65 40.72 35.38 0.93
C PRO A 65 42.16 35.27 1.46
N THR A 66 42.73 34.07 1.39
CA THR A 66 44.19 33.91 1.47
C THR A 66 44.85 34.87 0.48
N PRO A 67 45.96 35.55 0.85
CA PRO A 67 46.51 36.62 0.05
C PRO A 67 46.89 36.13 -1.35
N PRO A 68 46.51 36.84 -2.43
CA PRO A 68 46.73 36.38 -3.78
C PRO A 68 48.19 36.56 -4.19
N SER A 69 48.81 35.49 -4.68
CA SER A 69 49.84 35.63 -5.71
C SER A 69 49.21 36.34 -6.92
N ALA A 70 49.84 37.44 -7.31
CA ALA A 70 49.27 38.46 -8.18
C ALA A 70 48.72 37.94 -9.52
N LYS A 71 47.48 38.32 -9.87
CA LYS A 71 47.18 39.20 -11.02
C LYS A 71 45.67 39.47 -11.21
N ARG A 72 45.39 40.78 -11.27
CA ARG A 72 44.32 41.50 -11.99
C ARG A 72 42.94 41.69 -11.34
N ALA A 73 42.82 42.89 -10.78
CA ALA A 73 41.66 43.59 -10.24
C ALA A 73 40.38 43.63 -11.10
N LYS A 74 39.24 43.41 -10.43
CA LYS A 74 38.10 44.34 -10.37
C LYS A 74 37.64 44.43 -8.89
N LYS A 75 37.58 45.65 -8.35
CA LYS A 75 37.35 45.96 -6.92
C LYS A 75 35.94 45.58 -6.44
N PRO A 76 35.75 45.21 -5.16
CA PRO A 76 34.45 44.98 -4.55
C PRO A 76 33.79 46.30 -4.12
N LYS A 77 32.46 46.40 -4.19
CA LYS A 77 31.71 47.41 -3.44
C LYS A 77 31.43 46.85 -2.05
N ILE A 78 32.18 47.35 -1.07
CA ILE A 78 31.87 47.20 0.34
C ILE A 78 30.58 47.97 0.61
N VAL A 79 29.56 47.31 1.17
CA VAL A 79 28.42 47.97 1.77
C VAL A 79 28.24 47.41 3.17
N VAL A 80 28.63 48.22 4.16
CA VAL A 80 28.33 47.99 5.58
C VAL A 80 26.92 48.51 5.81
N PHE A 81 26.05 47.76 6.49
CA PHE A 81 24.88 48.34 7.13
C PHE A 81 24.75 47.90 8.58
N THR A 82 24.71 48.93 9.42
CA THR A 82 24.42 48.97 10.85
C THR A 82 22.93 48.80 11.13
N ALA A 83 22.62 48.30 12.33
CA ALA A 83 21.28 48.16 12.88
C ALA A 83 20.47 49.47 12.87
N GLY A 84 19.19 49.38 12.48
CA GLY A 84 18.16 50.36 12.82
C GLY A 84 17.24 50.81 11.67
N ARG A 85 15.94 50.54 11.88
CA ARG A 85 14.72 51.09 11.25
C ARG A 85 14.09 50.41 10.03
N ALA A 86 12.77 50.32 10.18
CA ALA A 86 11.70 49.82 9.34
C ALA A 86 11.62 50.42 7.92
N SER A 87 10.89 49.69 7.08
CA SER A 87 10.61 49.86 5.64
C SER A 87 11.58 49.12 4.73
N GLY A 88 11.02 48.17 3.99
CA GLY A 88 11.70 47.11 3.26
C GLY A 88 12.79 47.58 2.30
N VAL A 89 13.86 46.80 2.25
CA VAL A 89 14.88 46.84 1.19
C VAL A 89 15.41 45.42 0.96
N LEU A 90 15.02 44.89 -0.21
CA LEU A 90 15.76 44.05 -1.16
C LEU A 90 16.94 43.21 -0.63
N LEU A 91 16.77 41.90 -0.64
CA LEU A 91 17.84 40.92 -0.52
C LEU A 91 18.77 41.03 -1.74
N ALA A 92 19.89 41.74 -1.57
CA ALA A 92 20.99 41.71 -2.52
C ALA A 92 21.82 40.42 -2.29
N GLY A 93 21.35 39.31 -2.87
CA GLY A 93 22.05 38.03 -2.96
C GLY A 93 21.40 37.18 -4.05
N ASP A 94 22.17 36.33 -4.72
CA ASP A 94 21.59 35.37 -5.67
C ASP A 94 20.70 34.40 -4.85
N GLY A 95 19.38 34.45 -5.06
CA GLY A 95 18.41 33.62 -4.34
C GLY A 95 18.69 32.13 -4.46
N VAL A 96 18.21 31.35 -3.48
CA VAL A 96 18.40 29.90 -3.48
C VAL A 96 17.52 29.28 -4.57
N VAL A 97 18.15 28.78 -5.64
CA VAL A 97 17.44 28.21 -6.79
C VAL A 97 17.01 26.78 -6.49
N VAL A 98 15.72 26.49 -6.67
CA VAL A 98 15.11 25.16 -6.49
C VAL A 98 14.41 24.78 -7.80
N PRO A 99 15.13 24.18 -8.77
CA PRO A 99 14.59 23.96 -10.11
C PRO A 99 13.66 22.74 -10.23
N ASP A 100 13.79 21.78 -9.31
CA ASP A 100 13.20 20.44 -9.37
C ASP A 100 11.96 20.27 -8.46
N VAL A 101 11.45 21.36 -7.89
CA VAL A 101 10.22 21.37 -7.09
C VAL A 101 9.25 22.37 -7.68
N THR A 102 7.97 22.00 -7.78
CA THR A 102 6.93 22.92 -8.24
C THR A 102 6.67 24.02 -7.22
N ALA A 103 6.29 25.20 -7.69
CA ALA A 103 5.99 26.33 -6.82
C ALA A 103 4.86 26.01 -5.82
N GLU A 104 3.84 25.26 -6.27
CA GLU A 104 2.70 24.83 -5.47
C GLU A 104 3.13 23.88 -4.35
N ALA A 105 3.99 22.91 -4.66
CA ALA A 105 4.49 21.95 -3.68
C ALA A 105 5.39 22.63 -2.63
N PHE A 106 6.28 23.53 -3.09
CA PHE A 106 7.14 24.28 -2.18
C PHE A 106 6.34 25.20 -1.27
N LYS A 107 5.30 25.85 -1.80
CA LYS A 107 4.39 26.67 -1.00
C LYS A 107 3.69 25.85 0.07
N ALA A 108 3.10 24.70 -0.29
CA ALA A 108 2.43 23.82 0.67
C ALA A 108 3.39 23.33 1.77
N MET A 109 4.64 23.03 1.40
CA MET A 109 5.69 22.68 2.37
C MET A 109 6.01 23.84 3.32
N LEU A 110 6.09 25.09 2.84
CA LEU A 110 6.31 26.25 3.70
C LEU A 110 5.11 26.51 4.63
N GLU A 111 3.88 26.42 4.13
CA GLU A 111 2.67 26.55 4.94
C GLU A 111 2.64 25.52 6.06
N PHE A 112 3.05 24.28 5.78
CA PHE A 112 3.23 23.23 6.76
C PHE A 112 4.32 23.56 7.79
N ILE A 113 5.53 23.95 7.36
CA ILE A 113 6.64 24.29 8.26
C ILE A 113 6.29 25.40 9.25
N TYR A 114 5.49 26.38 8.83
CA TYR A 114 5.17 27.54 9.67
C TYR A 114 3.99 27.31 10.61
N ALA A 115 3.01 26.51 10.21
CA ALA A 115 1.72 26.47 10.89
C ALA A 115 1.09 25.06 10.98
N ASP A 116 1.81 24.00 10.59
CA ASP A 116 1.28 22.65 10.37
C ASP A 116 0.05 22.65 9.44
N ASP A 117 -0.02 23.63 8.52
CA ASP A 117 -1.16 23.85 7.65
C ASP A 117 -1.11 22.92 6.43
N LEU A 118 -2.05 21.98 6.38
CA LEU A 118 -2.22 21.03 5.27
C LEU A 118 -3.24 21.49 4.22
N SER A 119 -3.79 22.71 4.32
CA SER A 119 -4.77 23.22 3.34
C SER A 119 -4.21 23.34 1.92
N GLY A 120 -2.89 23.47 1.78
CA GLY A 120 -2.18 23.44 0.50
C GLY A 120 -2.03 22.03 -0.10
N LEU A 121 -2.20 20.95 0.66
CA LEU A 121 -2.06 19.56 0.20
C LEU A 121 -3.38 19.05 -0.40
N ASN A 122 -3.35 18.62 -1.65
CA ASN A 122 -4.52 18.11 -2.36
C ASN A 122 -4.16 16.96 -3.32
N GLY A 123 -5.17 16.35 -3.95
CA GLY A 123 -5.00 15.18 -4.81
C GLY A 123 -4.18 15.43 -6.08
N ASP A 124 -4.03 16.69 -6.52
CA ASP A 124 -3.28 17.04 -7.73
C ASP A 124 -1.79 17.23 -7.43
N ASN A 125 -1.45 17.87 -6.30
CA ASN A 125 -0.07 18.15 -5.91
C ASN A 125 0.52 17.15 -4.91
N LEU A 126 -0.23 16.14 -4.46
CA LEU A 126 0.17 15.16 -3.43
C LEU A 126 1.59 14.63 -3.61
N PHE A 127 1.92 14.12 -4.81
CA PHE A 127 3.22 13.50 -5.06
C PHE A 127 4.35 14.52 -5.24
N ASP A 128 4.05 15.74 -5.66
CA ASP A 128 5.02 16.82 -5.76
C ASP A 128 5.37 17.33 -4.35
N VAL A 129 4.37 17.43 -3.46
CA VAL A 129 4.56 17.74 -2.03
C VAL A 129 5.33 16.61 -1.35
N LEU A 130 5.01 15.34 -1.62
CA LEU A 130 5.75 14.19 -1.09
C LEU A 130 7.22 14.21 -1.53
N TYR A 131 7.49 14.56 -2.79
CA TYR A 131 8.85 14.74 -3.30
C TYR A 131 9.59 15.83 -2.53
N ALA A 132 8.99 17.01 -2.37
CA ALA A 132 9.56 18.11 -1.61
C ALA A 132 9.81 17.71 -0.14
N ALA A 133 8.82 17.08 0.50
CA ALA A 133 8.91 16.64 1.89
C ALA A 133 10.04 15.63 2.10
N LYS A 134 10.22 14.65 1.21
CA LYS A 134 11.35 13.71 1.25
C LYS A 134 12.68 14.41 0.97
N LYS A 135 12.74 15.29 -0.03
CA LYS A 135 13.94 16.05 -0.40
C LYS A 135 14.46 16.91 0.77
N TYR A 136 13.55 17.60 1.46
CA TYR A 136 13.86 18.44 2.63
C TYR A 136 13.67 17.71 3.97
N GLN A 137 13.45 16.39 3.97
CA GLN A 137 13.33 15.55 5.18
C GLN A 137 12.32 16.07 6.22
N ILE A 138 11.17 16.57 5.78
CA ILE A 138 10.08 17.03 6.65
C ILE A 138 9.19 15.83 7.00
N ASN A 139 9.61 15.02 7.98
CA ASN A 139 8.99 13.72 8.28
C ASN A 139 7.48 13.79 8.54
N LEU A 140 7.00 14.76 9.31
CA LEU A 140 5.56 14.90 9.59
C LEU A 140 4.73 15.20 8.34
N LEU A 141 5.32 15.89 7.34
CA LEU A 141 4.67 16.12 6.05
C LEU A 141 4.71 14.87 5.17
N ILE A 142 5.77 14.06 5.26
CA ILE A 142 5.84 12.74 4.62
C ILE A 142 4.72 11.86 5.14
N ASP A 143 4.55 11.78 6.47
CA ASP A 143 3.48 11.02 7.11
C ASP A 143 2.09 11.53 6.69
N ALA A 144 1.88 12.85 6.65
CA ALA A 144 0.64 13.45 6.17
C ALA A 144 0.32 13.10 4.70
N CYS A 145 1.33 13.05 3.83
CA CYS A 145 1.17 12.60 2.45
C CYS A 145 0.88 11.09 2.38
N ALA A 146 1.56 10.29 3.20
CA ALA A 146 1.38 8.85 3.28
C ALA A 146 0.01 8.45 3.84
N ASP A 147 -0.61 9.29 4.66
CA ASP A 147 -1.97 9.11 5.21
C ASP A 147 -3.07 9.81 4.39
N PHE A 148 -2.72 10.46 3.26
CA PHE A 148 -3.67 11.19 2.46
C PHE A 148 -4.84 10.29 1.97
N PRO A 149 -6.11 10.77 2.04
CA PRO A 149 -7.26 9.99 1.65
C PRO A 149 -7.24 9.60 0.16
N VAL A 150 -7.22 8.29 -0.09
CA VAL A 150 -7.20 7.74 -1.45
C VAL A 150 -8.46 8.11 -2.26
N SER A 151 -9.59 8.36 -1.59
CA SER A 151 -10.82 8.83 -2.25
C SER A 151 -10.70 10.22 -2.87
N ASN A 152 -9.73 11.02 -2.43
CA ASN A 152 -9.57 12.41 -2.83
C ASN A 152 -8.48 12.60 -3.89
N VAL A 153 -7.84 11.51 -4.35
CA VAL A 153 -6.87 11.57 -5.44
C VAL A 153 -7.61 11.72 -6.77
N GLN A 154 -7.03 12.52 -7.68
CA GLN A 154 -7.68 12.81 -8.96
C GLN A 154 -7.77 11.58 -9.87
N ASN A 155 -6.67 10.81 -9.94
CA ASN A 155 -6.59 9.56 -10.69
C ASN A 155 -5.89 8.49 -9.84
N ILE A 156 -6.67 7.47 -9.46
CA ILE A 156 -6.22 6.38 -8.60
C ILE A 156 -5.09 5.56 -9.20
N PHE A 157 -5.07 5.41 -10.52
CA PHE A 157 -4.05 4.62 -11.23
C PHE A 157 -2.72 5.36 -11.28
N THR A 158 -2.75 6.65 -11.61
CA THR A 158 -1.57 7.51 -11.55
C THR A 158 -1.03 7.56 -10.12
N ALA A 159 -1.92 7.67 -9.13
CA ALA A 159 -1.54 7.68 -7.72
C ALA A 159 -0.89 6.37 -7.28
N PHE A 160 -1.41 5.22 -7.73
CA PHE A 160 -0.80 3.91 -7.47
C PHE A 160 0.63 3.82 -8.02
N VAL A 161 0.85 4.17 -9.29
CA VAL A 161 2.18 4.09 -9.93
C VAL A 161 3.16 5.04 -9.25
N ARG A 162 2.74 6.29 -8.98
CA ARG A 162 3.57 7.28 -8.28
C ARG A 162 3.89 6.84 -6.85
N ALA A 163 2.93 6.29 -6.11
CA ALA A 163 3.17 5.79 -4.76
C ALA A 163 4.25 4.69 -4.75
N ARG A 164 4.19 3.75 -5.70
CA ARG A 164 5.25 2.74 -5.87
C ARG A 164 6.60 3.36 -6.23
N PHE A 165 6.62 4.35 -7.12
CA PHE A 165 7.85 5.07 -7.47
C PHE A 165 8.52 5.73 -6.25
N PHE A 166 7.73 6.30 -5.34
CA PHE A 166 8.22 6.90 -4.10
C PHE A 166 8.48 5.90 -2.95
N GLY A 167 8.21 4.61 -3.17
CA GLY A 167 8.33 3.56 -2.15
C GLY A 167 7.21 3.58 -1.10
N GLU A 168 6.11 4.30 -1.34
CA GLU A 168 4.94 4.41 -0.46
C GLU A 168 3.98 3.21 -0.67
N GLU A 169 4.45 2.02 -0.32
CA GLU A 169 3.71 0.77 -0.57
C GLU A 169 2.40 0.66 0.22
N ALA A 170 2.32 1.27 1.41
CA ALA A 170 1.07 1.33 2.19
C ALA A 170 0.00 2.13 1.43
N PHE A 171 0.39 3.28 0.86
CA PHE A 171 -0.49 4.09 0.02
C PHE A 171 -0.89 3.34 -1.25
N ALA A 172 0.07 2.67 -1.90
CA ALA A 172 -0.18 1.85 -3.09
C ALA A 172 -1.18 0.71 -2.80
N CYS A 173 -1.05 0.03 -1.66
CA CYS A 173 -2.01 -0.99 -1.21
C CYS A 173 -3.41 -0.42 -1.04
N ARG A 174 -3.55 0.75 -0.38
CA ARG A 174 -4.85 1.40 -0.24
C ARG A 174 -5.44 1.83 -1.58
N CYS A 175 -4.61 2.21 -2.55
CA CYS A 175 -5.06 2.46 -3.92
C CYS A 175 -5.65 1.21 -4.56
N LEU A 176 -4.97 0.06 -4.42
CA LEU A 176 -5.46 -1.22 -4.93
C LEU A 176 -6.75 -1.67 -4.26
N ASP A 177 -6.86 -1.51 -2.94
CA ASP A 177 -8.09 -1.80 -2.22
C ASP A 177 -9.24 -0.94 -2.76
N TYR A 178 -9.01 0.37 -2.90
CA TYR A 178 -9.99 1.28 -3.46
C TYR A 178 -10.41 0.89 -4.89
N ILE A 179 -9.47 0.39 -5.70
CA ILE A 179 -9.72 -0.16 -7.03
C ILE A 179 -10.58 -1.45 -6.97
N ASN A 180 -10.36 -2.32 -5.98
CA ASN A 180 -11.11 -3.58 -5.89
C ASN A 180 -12.56 -3.38 -5.42
N PHE A 181 -12.81 -2.37 -4.59
CA PHE A 181 -14.14 -2.14 -3.99
C PHE A 181 -15.09 -1.29 -4.86
N ASN A 182 -14.58 -0.51 -5.84
CA ASN A 182 -15.40 0.49 -6.56
C ASN A 182 -15.49 0.25 -8.08
N ASN A 183 -16.10 -0.86 -8.51
CA ASN A 183 -16.14 -1.29 -9.91
C ASN A 183 -16.71 -0.29 -10.94
N ASP A 184 -17.53 0.69 -10.52
CA ASP A 184 -18.23 1.62 -11.42
C ASP A 184 -17.54 2.99 -11.57
N LEU A 185 -16.97 3.56 -10.50
CA LEU A 185 -16.23 4.84 -10.57
C LEU A 185 -14.88 4.69 -11.31
N ILE A 186 -14.32 3.49 -11.28
CA ILE A 186 -13.01 3.17 -11.84
C ILE A 186 -12.99 3.22 -13.36
N ILE A 187 -14.11 2.88 -14.00
CA ILE A 187 -14.24 2.88 -15.47
C ILE A 187 -13.99 4.29 -16.02
N GLN A 188 -14.55 5.30 -15.36
CA GLN A 188 -14.40 6.71 -15.75
C GLN A 188 -12.98 7.24 -15.57
N GLN A 189 -12.22 6.68 -14.62
CA GLN A 189 -10.84 7.05 -14.36
C GLN A 189 -9.86 6.27 -15.27
N LEU A 190 -10.17 5.02 -15.60
CA LEU A 190 -9.43 4.20 -16.58
C LEU A 190 -9.48 4.79 -17.99
N LEU A 191 -10.56 5.50 -18.33
CA LEU A 191 -10.70 6.26 -19.58
C LEU A 191 -9.59 7.29 -19.82
N LYS A 192 -8.98 7.80 -18.75
CA LYS A 192 -7.89 8.80 -18.79
C LYS A 192 -6.51 8.17 -18.86
N VAL A 193 -6.41 6.84 -18.75
CA VAL A 193 -5.15 6.09 -18.75
C VAL A 193 -4.72 5.79 -20.18
N ASN A 194 -3.49 6.20 -20.55
CA ASN A 194 -2.89 5.87 -21.84
C ASN A 194 -2.30 4.44 -21.84
N ASN A 195 -1.96 3.90 -23.01
CA ASN A 195 -1.44 2.54 -23.14
C ASN A 195 -0.12 2.34 -22.35
N GLN A 196 0.73 3.37 -22.28
CA GLN A 196 1.99 3.32 -21.52
C GLN A 196 1.75 3.15 -20.01
N LEU A 197 0.85 3.95 -19.43
CA LEU A 197 0.48 3.85 -18.03
C LEU A 197 -0.25 2.52 -17.76
N LEU A 198 -1.03 2.00 -18.71
CA LEU A 198 -1.61 0.65 -18.60
C LEU A 198 -0.52 -0.43 -18.52
N CYS A 199 0.54 -0.34 -19.34
CA CYS A 199 1.68 -1.25 -19.25
C CYS A 199 2.39 -1.13 -17.89
N GLU A 200 2.64 0.08 -17.40
CA GLU A 200 3.27 0.32 -16.10
C GLU A 200 2.41 -0.22 -14.94
N ILE A 201 1.10 -0.03 -15.02
CA ILE A 201 0.13 -0.61 -14.10
C ILE A 201 0.25 -2.14 -14.18
N LEU A 202 0.13 -2.75 -15.36
CA LEU A 202 0.23 -4.20 -15.50
C LEU A 202 1.60 -4.75 -15.09
N ASP A 203 2.71 -4.05 -15.25
CA ASP A 203 4.02 -4.53 -14.77
C ASP A 203 4.12 -4.50 -13.24
N ASN A 204 3.48 -3.51 -12.61
CA ASN A 204 3.55 -3.27 -11.16
C ASN A 204 2.32 -3.74 -10.38
N LEU A 205 1.31 -4.33 -11.02
CA LEU A 205 0.14 -4.85 -10.32
C LEU A 205 0.45 -6.18 -9.65
N CYS A 206 0.16 -6.27 -8.35
CA CYS A 206 0.16 -7.51 -7.57
C CYS A 206 -1.25 -7.74 -7.00
N PHE A 207 -2.16 -8.34 -7.79
CA PHE A 207 -3.50 -8.70 -7.29
C PHE A 207 -3.42 -10.00 -6.47
N ASN A 208 -3.43 -9.89 -5.14
CA ASN A 208 -3.52 -11.07 -4.27
C ASN A 208 -4.95 -11.61 -4.11
N SER A 209 -5.99 -10.85 -4.49
CA SER A 209 -7.40 -11.20 -4.18
C SER A 209 -8.26 -11.68 -5.37
N GLY A 210 -7.76 -11.66 -6.61
CA GLY A 210 -8.57 -12.00 -7.80
C GLY A 210 -7.89 -12.87 -8.87
N GLY A 211 -6.60 -13.18 -8.72
CA GLY A 211 -5.80 -13.89 -9.72
C GLY A 211 -5.69 -13.14 -11.06
N GLU A 212 -4.98 -13.74 -12.02
CA GLU A 212 -4.74 -13.13 -13.33
C GLU A 212 -6.05 -12.92 -14.14
N ILE A 213 -7.13 -13.63 -13.80
CA ILE A 213 -8.43 -13.48 -14.45
C ILE A 213 -9.09 -12.12 -14.18
N ALA A 214 -8.88 -11.53 -13.00
CA ALA A 214 -9.39 -10.20 -12.70
C ALA A 214 -8.67 -9.13 -13.54
N ILE A 215 -7.36 -9.30 -13.75
CA ILE A 215 -6.53 -8.44 -14.58
C ILE A 215 -7.01 -8.48 -16.03
N TRP A 216 -7.27 -9.69 -16.56
CA TRP A 216 -7.83 -9.85 -17.90
C TRP A 216 -9.17 -9.13 -18.05
N LYS A 217 -10.10 -9.27 -17.09
CA LYS A 217 -11.40 -8.59 -17.14
C LYS A 217 -11.25 -7.06 -17.15
N ALA A 218 -10.34 -6.53 -16.34
CA ALA A 218 -10.08 -5.09 -16.30
C ALA A 218 -9.48 -4.58 -17.62
N ALA A 219 -8.50 -5.31 -18.18
CA ALA A 219 -7.88 -4.99 -19.46
C ALA A 219 -8.91 -5.05 -20.61
N LEU A 220 -9.77 -6.07 -20.63
CA LEU A 220 -10.80 -6.23 -21.65
C LEU A 220 -11.82 -5.08 -21.61
N ARG A 221 -12.28 -4.69 -20.41
CA ARG A 221 -13.19 -3.53 -20.24
C ARG A 221 -12.53 -2.23 -20.69
N TRP A 222 -11.25 -2.04 -20.42
CA TRP A 222 -10.51 -0.88 -20.93
C TRP A 222 -10.47 -0.87 -22.46
N ALA A 223 -10.20 -2.02 -23.07
CA ALA A 223 -10.14 -2.15 -24.52
C ALA A 223 -11.50 -1.86 -25.19
N ASP A 224 -12.60 -2.38 -24.63
CA ASP A 224 -13.96 -2.09 -25.08
C ASP A 224 -14.24 -0.59 -25.11
N GLU A 225 -13.84 0.11 -24.05
CA GLU A 225 -14.09 1.54 -23.91
C GLU A 225 -13.22 2.38 -24.88
N GLN A 226 -11.96 1.98 -25.12
CA GLN A 226 -11.13 2.63 -26.14
C GLN A 226 -11.67 2.40 -27.56
N CYS A 227 -12.26 1.23 -27.83
CA CYS A 227 -12.97 0.98 -29.09
C CYS A 227 -14.14 1.95 -29.25
N ALA A 228 -14.98 2.08 -28.22
CA ALA A 228 -16.12 3.00 -28.21
C ALA A 228 -15.70 4.46 -28.44
N LYS A 229 -14.63 4.92 -27.76
CA LYS A 229 -14.07 6.27 -27.94
C LYS A 229 -13.57 6.53 -29.36
N ASN A 230 -13.01 5.51 -29.99
CA ASN A 230 -12.51 5.59 -31.36
C ASN A 230 -13.61 5.31 -32.42
N GLY A 231 -14.87 5.17 -32.01
CA GLY A 231 -15.99 4.88 -32.90
C GLY A 231 -15.90 3.50 -33.57
N LYS A 232 -15.16 2.57 -32.97
CA LYS A 232 -14.96 1.19 -33.45
C LYS A 232 -15.87 0.24 -32.68
N GLU A 233 -16.38 -0.79 -33.36
CA GLU A 233 -17.07 -1.91 -32.68
C GLU A 233 -16.08 -2.71 -31.82
N CYS A 234 -16.56 -3.26 -30.70
CA CYS A 234 -15.76 -4.06 -29.78
C CYS A 234 -15.51 -5.49 -30.30
N THR A 235 -14.85 -5.61 -31.45
CA THR A 235 -14.42 -6.88 -32.04
C THR A 235 -13.10 -7.36 -31.40
N GLY A 236 -12.78 -8.65 -31.53
CA GLY A 236 -11.52 -9.22 -31.03
C GLY A 236 -10.28 -8.51 -31.58
N GLU A 237 -10.27 -8.22 -32.88
CA GLU A 237 -9.21 -7.48 -33.56
C GLU A 237 -9.04 -6.05 -33.03
N ASN A 238 -10.13 -5.30 -32.88
CA ASN A 238 -10.07 -3.92 -32.36
C ASN A 238 -9.61 -3.88 -30.90
N ARG A 239 -10.09 -4.81 -30.07
CA ARG A 239 -9.62 -4.95 -28.67
C ARG A 239 -8.14 -5.26 -28.59
N ARG A 240 -7.66 -6.15 -29.45
CA ARG A 240 -6.23 -6.50 -29.56
C ARG A 240 -5.40 -5.29 -29.95
N GLU A 241 -5.86 -4.52 -30.93
CA GLU A 241 -5.22 -3.28 -31.36
C GLU A 241 -5.14 -2.26 -30.22
N MET A 242 -6.23 -2.05 -29.48
CA MET A 242 -6.26 -1.11 -28.35
C MET A 242 -5.31 -1.55 -27.22
N LEU A 243 -5.31 -2.84 -26.87
CA LEU A 243 -4.43 -3.40 -25.84
C LEU A 243 -2.96 -3.31 -26.24
N GLY A 244 -2.63 -3.60 -27.50
CA GLY A 244 -1.27 -3.49 -28.02
C GLY A 244 -0.24 -4.21 -27.11
N PRO A 245 0.84 -3.53 -26.66
CA PRO A 245 1.86 -4.13 -25.79
C PRO A 245 1.34 -4.63 -24.44
N ALA A 246 0.27 -4.03 -23.90
CA ALA A 246 -0.30 -4.40 -22.61
C ALA A 246 -0.83 -5.85 -22.61
N LEU A 247 -1.28 -6.37 -23.76
CA LEU A 247 -1.73 -7.75 -23.91
C LEU A 247 -0.67 -8.76 -23.47
N TYR A 248 0.58 -8.51 -23.83
CA TYR A 248 1.71 -9.40 -23.55
C TYR A 248 2.22 -9.30 -22.11
N LYS A 249 1.69 -8.37 -21.30
CA LYS A 249 1.94 -8.28 -19.86
C LYS A 249 0.98 -9.14 -19.03
N ILE A 250 -0.06 -9.69 -19.67
CA ILE A 250 -1.05 -10.57 -19.03
C ILE A 250 -0.53 -12.02 -19.07
N ARG A 251 -0.62 -12.70 -17.93
CA ARG A 251 -0.03 -14.03 -17.71
C ARG A 251 -1.08 -15.12 -17.90
N PHE A 252 -1.59 -15.25 -19.13
CA PHE A 252 -2.65 -16.20 -19.47
C PHE A 252 -2.43 -17.64 -18.94
N PRO A 253 -1.20 -18.22 -18.92
CA PRO A 253 -0.95 -19.54 -18.33
C PRO A 253 -1.33 -19.68 -16.85
N LEU A 254 -1.42 -18.58 -16.11
CA LEU A 254 -1.82 -18.57 -14.69
C LEU A 254 -3.34 -18.45 -14.49
N ILE A 255 -4.10 -18.20 -15.55
CA ILE A 255 -5.56 -18.24 -15.51
C ILE A 255 -5.99 -19.71 -15.48
N SER A 256 -7.05 -20.03 -14.74
CA SER A 256 -7.57 -21.41 -14.70
C SER A 256 -8.00 -21.85 -16.11
N LEU A 257 -7.79 -23.13 -16.46
CA LEU A 257 -8.23 -23.68 -17.75
C LEU A 257 -9.73 -23.43 -18.00
N ASN A 258 -10.54 -23.51 -16.94
CA ASN A 258 -11.98 -23.26 -17.02
C ASN A 258 -12.30 -21.81 -17.37
N ASP A 259 -11.61 -20.83 -16.75
CA ASP A 259 -11.79 -19.43 -17.11
C ASP A 259 -11.20 -19.12 -18.49
N PHE A 260 -10.08 -19.73 -18.85
CA PHE A 260 -9.46 -19.57 -20.17
C PHE A 260 -10.41 -19.98 -21.30
N SER A 261 -10.96 -21.19 -21.24
CA SER A 261 -11.89 -21.69 -22.24
C SER A 261 -13.21 -20.93 -22.29
N ASN A 262 -13.76 -20.51 -21.14
CA ASN A 262 -15.09 -19.89 -21.09
C ASN A 262 -15.08 -18.36 -21.22
N ARG A 263 -13.94 -17.70 -21.01
CA ARG A 263 -13.87 -16.22 -20.94
C ARG A 263 -12.80 -15.61 -21.85
N ILE A 264 -11.67 -16.28 -22.06
CA ILE A 264 -10.58 -15.74 -22.89
C ILE A 264 -10.79 -16.17 -24.35
N VAL A 265 -11.01 -17.46 -24.62
CA VAL A 265 -11.23 -17.96 -25.99
C VAL A 265 -12.40 -17.25 -26.69
N PRO A 266 -13.58 -17.06 -26.06
CA PRO A 266 -14.71 -16.39 -26.72
C PRO A 266 -14.51 -14.89 -26.96
N SER A 267 -13.47 -14.28 -26.36
CA SER A 267 -13.19 -12.85 -26.56
C SER A 267 -12.59 -12.53 -27.94
N ASP A 268 -12.06 -13.55 -28.61
CA ASP A 268 -11.41 -13.48 -29.93
C ASP A 268 -10.20 -12.51 -30.00
N VAL A 269 -9.62 -12.17 -28.84
CA VAL A 269 -8.44 -11.28 -28.76
C VAL A 269 -7.13 -12.03 -29.03
N LEU A 270 -7.04 -13.31 -28.66
CA LEU A 270 -5.85 -14.14 -28.86
C LEU A 270 -5.88 -14.84 -30.23
N THR A 271 -4.72 -14.94 -30.88
CA THR A 271 -4.59 -15.72 -32.11
C THR A 271 -4.69 -17.22 -31.83
N LYS A 272 -4.98 -18.02 -32.86
CA LYS A 272 -5.04 -19.49 -32.76
C LYS A 272 -3.73 -20.08 -32.23
N ASP A 273 -2.59 -19.58 -32.70
CA ASP A 273 -1.27 -20.06 -32.28
C ASP A 273 -0.99 -19.69 -30.82
N GLU A 274 -1.36 -18.48 -30.38
CA GLU A 274 -1.26 -18.05 -28.99
C GLU A 274 -2.15 -18.89 -28.06
N MET A 275 -3.40 -19.15 -28.45
CA MET A 275 -4.30 -20.04 -27.71
C MET A 275 -3.70 -21.43 -27.57
N LEU A 276 -3.23 -22.02 -28.67
CA LEU A 276 -2.58 -23.33 -28.67
C LEU A 276 -1.34 -23.33 -27.76
N SER A 277 -0.53 -22.26 -27.78
CA SER A 277 0.65 -22.14 -26.91
C SER A 277 0.28 -22.16 -25.42
N VAL A 278 -0.79 -21.47 -25.02
CA VAL A 278 -1.28 -21.47 -23.63
C VAL A 278 -1.89 -22.83 -23.27
N PHE A 279 -2.69 -23.45 -24.15
CA PHE A 279 -3.22 -24.80 -23.92
C PHE A 279 -2.10 -25.84 -23.70
N MET A 280 -1.05 -25.80 -24.51
CA MET A 280 0.11 -26.67 -24.35
C MET A 280 0.85 -26.43 -23.03
N SER A 281 0.83 -25.19 -22.50
CA SER A 281 1.42 -24.90 -21.19
C SER A 281 0.69 -25.63 -20.05
N TYR A 282 -0.64 -25.72 -20.09
CA TYR A 282 -1.41 -26.47 -19.10
C TYR A 282 -1.08 -27.97 -19.10
N SER A 283 -0.89 -28.57 -20.29
CA SER A 283 -0.50 -29.97 -20.44
C SER A 283 0.91 -30.24 -19.89
N ARG A 284 1.85 -29.29 -20.04
CA ARG A 284 3.20 -29.43 -19.48
C ARG A 284 3.22 -29.29 -17.95
N THR A 285 2.43 -28.38 -17.39
CA THR A 285 2.27 -28.31 -15.92
C THR A 285 1.63 -29.56 -15.33
N ALA A 286 0.73 -30.22 -16.07
CA ALA A 286 0.18 -31.53 -15.66
C ALA A 286 1.20 -32.68 -15.80
N ALA A 287 2.14 -32.57 -16.75
CA ALA A 287 3.19 -33.56 -17.02
C ALA A 287 4.48 -33.37 -16.19
N ALA A 288 4.58 -32.31 -15.38
CA ALA A 288 5.75 -32.00 -14.54
C ALA A 288 6.05 -33.02 -13.40
N ALA A 289 5.39 -34.18 -13.41
CA ALA A 289 5.73 -35.35 -12.58
C ALA A 289 6.77 -36.30 -13.24
N GLY A 290 7.43 -35.91 -14.34
CA GLY A 290 8.51 -36.69 -14.95
C GLY A 290 9.43 -35.88 -15.87
N PRO A 291 10.68 -36.31 -16.08
CA PRO A 291 11.64 -35.59 -16.90
C PRO A 291 11.40 -35.90 -18.39
N SER A 292 10.91 -34.93 -19.15
CA SER A 292 10.99 -35.00 -20.61
C SER A 292 11.22 -33.63 -21.23
N LEU A 293 12.41 -33.47 -21.81
CA LEU A 293 12.90 -32.34 -22.58
C LEU A 293 12.60 -32.62 -24.06
N LEU A 294 11.60 -31.95 -24.63
CA LEU A 294 11.49 -31.76 -26.08
C LEU A 294 11.24 -30.27 -26.37
N PRO A 295 11.87 -29.69 -27.42
CA PRO A 295 11.65 -28.30 -27.81
C PRO A 295 10.18 -28.10 -28.20
N ALA A 296 9.57 -27.03 -27.67
CA ALA A 296 8.19 -26.68 -27.95
C ALA A 296 8.01 -26.26 -29.43
N PRO A 297 7.12 -26.91 -30.21
CA PRO A 297 6.79 -26.45 -31.56
C PRO A 297 6.01 -25.11 -31.57
N TYR A 298 5.62 -24.61 -30.40
CA TYR A 298 4.92 -23.35 -30.20
C TYR A 298 5.64 -22.54 -29.11
N PRO A 299 6.39 -21.48 -29.44
CA PRO A 299 7.00 -20.61 -28.45
C PRO A 299 5.92 -19.91 -27.63
N LEU A 300 6.02 -19.96 -26.31
CA LEU A 300 5.05 -19.32 -25.43
C LEU A 300 5.35 -17.83 -25.35
N HIS A 301 4.44 -17.01 -25.86
CA HIS A 301 4.60 -15.54 -25.92
C HIS A 301 4.16 -14.82 -24.62
N PHE A 302 3.58 -15.55 -23.66
CA PHE A 302 3.06 -14.99 -22.42
C PHE A 302 3.90 -15.41 -21.21
N PRO A 303 4.08 -14.53 -20.21
CA PRO A 303 4.81 -14.88 -19.01
C PRO A 303 4.14 -16.03 -18.25
N THR A 304 4.93 -17.00 -17.78
CA THR A 304 4.49 -18.12 -16.94
C THR A 304 4.76 -17.91 -15.47
N ASP A 305 5.65 -16.97 -15.14
CA ASP A 305 6.01 -16.71 -13.76
C ASP A 305 4.84 -16.06 -13.05
N GLN A 306 4.59 -16.42 -11.79
CA GLN A 306 3.68 -15.64 -10.97
C GLN A 306 4.16 -14.20 -10.92
N ARG A 307 3.21 -13.24 -10.89
CA ARG A 307 3.52 -11.85 -10.55
C ARG A 307 4.38 -11.93 -9.31
N MET A 308 5.57 -11.34 -9.36
CA MET A 308 6.47 -11.39 -8.22
C MET A 308 5.67 -10.80 -7.06
N ALA A 309 5.08 -11.68 -6.24
CA ALA A 309 5.00 -11.42 -4.84
C ALA A 309 6.43 -11.06 -4.48
N VAL A 310 6.59 -9.85 -3.96
CA VAL A 310 7.86 -9.34 -3.44
C VAL A 310 8.65 -10.53 -2.90
N GLN A 311 9.82 -10.77 -3.50
CA GLN A 311 10.58 -12.01 -3.35
C GLN A 311 10.53 -12.52 -1.91
N ASN A 312 10.17 -13.79 -1.79
CA ASN A 312 10.39 -14.59 -0.59
C ASN A 312 11.85 -14.41 -0.14
N PHE A 313 12.07 -13.58 0.88
CA PHE A 313 13.32 -13.64 1.62
C PHE A 313 13.44 -15.03 2.25
N SER A 314 14.68 -15.54 2.23
CA SER A 314 15.13 -16.85 2.72
C SER A 314 14.55 -17.25 4.10
N PRO A 315 14.53 -18.56 4.44
CA PRO A 315 13.69 -19.19 5.48
C PRO A 315 14.16 -18.91 6.93
N ALA A 316 14.31 -17.64 7.30
CA ALA A 316 14.41 -17.22 8.69
C ALA A 316 13.01 -17.17 9.30
N ALA A 317 12.56 -18.34 9.79
CA ALA A 317 11.40 -18.56 10.64
C ALA A 317 10.05 -17.96 10.15
N GLN A 318 9.27 -18.78 9.43
CA GLN A 318 7.82 -18.80 9.62
C GLN A 318 7.59 -19.08 11.12
N GLN A 319 7.51 -18.02 11.94
CA GLN A 319 7.16 -18.17 13.34
C GLN A 319 5.66 -18.47 13.38
N LYS A 320 5.34 -19.75 13.19
CA LYS A 320 3.98 -20.25 13.32
C LYS A 320 3.57 -20.09 14.77
N GLY A 321 2.42 -19.46 14.99
CA GLY A 321 1.81 -19.39 16.30
C GLY A 321 0.72 -20.44 16.43
N ARG A 322 0.51 -20.94 17.64
CA ARG A 322 -0.59 -21.84 17.95
C ARG A 322 -1.36 -21.27 19.12
N LEU A 323 -2.62 -20.92 18.88
CA LEU A 323 -3.57 -20.55 19.92
C LEU A 323 -4.39 -21.78 20.32
N THR A 324 -4.74 -21.89 21.59
CA THR A 324 -5.61 -22.94 22.10
C THR A 324 -6.64 -22.33 23.05
N LEU A 325 -7.90 -22.71 22.88
CA LEU A 325 -8.99 -22.37 23.79
C LEU A 325 -9.69 -23.65 24.23
N LYS A 326 -9.69 -23.93 25.53
CA LYS A 326 -10.53 -24.98 26.13
C LYS A 326 -11.81 -24.33 26.66
N ILE A 327 -12.95 -24.68 26.08
CA ILE A 327 -14.26 -24.27 26.56
C ILE A 327 -14.76 -25.37 27.49
N GLY A 328 -14.76 -25.11 28.80
CA GLY A 328 -15.39 -25.99 29.80
C GLY A 328 -16.85 -25.61 30.05
N LYS A 329 -17.61 -26.51 30.68
CA LYS A 329 -19.07 -26.39 30.84
C LYS A 329 -19.75 -26.12 29.49
N PHE A 330 -19.32 -26.82 28.44
CA PHE A 330 -19.74 -26.55 27.06
C PHE A 330 -21.25 -26.73 26.88
N SER A 331 -21.85 -27.67 27.60
CA SER A 331 -23.29 -27.86 27.66
C SER A 331 -24.03 -26.58 28.06
N VAL A 332 -23.51 -25.76 28.99
CA VAL A 332 -24.12 -24.48 29.36
C VAL A 332 -23.86 -23.41 28.31
N PHE A 333 -22.63 -23.36 27.79
CA PHE A 333 -22.23 -22.43 26.73
C PHE A 333 -23.08 -22.60 25.46
N SER A 334 -23.47 -23.84 25.13
CA SER A 334 -24.18 -24.18 23.90
C SER A 334 -25.64 -23.70 23.84
N HIS A 335 -26.28 -23.45 24.99
CA HIS A 335 -27.68 -23.02 25.06
C HIS A 335 -27.86 -21.51 24.82
N GLY A 336 -26.81 -20.70 25.00
CA GLY A 336 -26.79 -19.27 24.66
C GLY A 336 -27.91 -18.44 25.32
N GLY A 337 -27.75 -18.09 26.61
CA GLY A 337 -28.64 -17.19 27.35
C GLY A 337 -28.49 -15.69 27.01
N GLU A 338 -29.28 -14.83 27.67
CA GLU A 338 -29.45 -13.38 27.38
C GLU A 338 -28.16 -12.53 27.46
N SER A 339 -27.06 -13.08 27.98
CA SER A 339 -25.73 -12.50 27.84
C SER A 339 -24.89 -13.50 27.05
N ALA A 340 -24.71 -13.25 25.75
CA ALA A 340 -23.85 -14.05 24.88
C ALA A 340 -22.43 -14.06 25.46
N THR A 341 -22.07 -15.11 26.19
CA THR A 341 -20.78 -15.20 26.87
C THR A 341 -19.71 -15.57 25.87
N GLU A 342 -19.18 -14.56 25.18
CA GLU A 342 -17.94 -14.67 24.43
C GLU A 342 -16.85 -15.31 25.31
N ARG A 343 -16.15 -16.30 24.76
CA ARG A 343 -15.00 -16.96 25.40
C ARG A 343 -13.76 -16.61 24.62
N TYR A 344 -12.74 -16.14 25.34
CA TYR A 344 -11.46 -15.75 24.77
C TYR A 344 -10.35 -16.70 25.21
N SER A 345 -9.38 -16.96 24.34
CA SER A 345 -8.11 -17.57 24.77
C SER A 345 -7.18 -16.52 25.38
N ASP A 346 -6.12 -17.00 26.02
CA ASP A 346 -4.94 -16.17 26.27
C ASP A 346 -4.42 -15.59 24.95
N ALA A 347 -3.91 -14.36 25.04
CA ALA A 347 -3.31 -13.69 23.90
C ALA A 347 -1.89 -14.20 23.66
N VAL A 348 -1.56 -14.52 22.42
CA VAL A 348 -0.20 -14.88 22.00
C VAL A 348 0.32 -13.80 21.06
N ASN A 349 1.45 -13.22 21.44
CA ASN A 349 2.12 -12.23 20.63
C ASN A 349 2.97 -12.93 19.56
N ILE A 350 2.67 -12.67 18.29
CA ILE A 350 3.41 -13.20 17.15
C ILE A 350 3.80 -12.01 16.28
N ARG A 351 5.11 -11.79 16.09
CA ARG A 351 5.67 -10.67 15.30
C ARG A 351 5.15 -9.28 15.72
N GLY A 352 4.93 -9.07 17.02
CA GLY A 352 4.45 -7.77 17.55
C GLY A 352 2.93 -7.55 17.41
N PHE A 353 2.19 -8.54 16.93
CA PHE A 353 0.72 -8.54 16.90
C PHE A 353 0.17 -9.49 17.97
N SER A 354 -0.86 -9.06 18.68
CA SER A 354 -1.50 -9.82 19.76
C SER A 354 -2.70 -10.59 19.22
N PHE A 355 -2.61 -11.92 19.16
CA PHE A 355 -3.68 -12.78 18.64
C PHE A 355 -4.37 -13.55 19.76
N LYS A 356 -5.70 -13.67 19.70
CA LYS A 356 -6.51 -14.49 20.60
C LYS A 356 -7.64 -15.19 19.86
N ILE A 357 -8.09 -16.34 20.36
CA ILE A 357 -9.31 -16.98 19.89
C ILE A 357 -10.51 -16.29 20.54
N LEU A 358 -11.57 -16.08 19.76
CA LEU A 358 -12.90 -15.70 20.22
C LEU A 358 -13.89 -16.79 19.80
N ALA A 359 -14.57 -17.39 20.76
CA ALA A 359 -15.68 -18.30 20.53
C ALA A 359 -16.98 -17.75 21.11
N ASN A 360 -18.07 -17.87 20.36
CA ASN A 360 -19.41 -17.49 20.80
C ASN A 360 -20.44 -18.48 20.26
N THR A 361 -21.70 -18.33 20.68
CA THR A 361 -22.82 -19.07 20.11
C THR A 361 -23.76 -18.13 19.39
N CYS A 362 -24.26 -18.56 18.24
CA CYS A 362 -25.28 -17.84 17.48
C CYS A 362 -26.44 -18.76 17.10
N THR A 363 -27.59 -18.17 16.82
CA THR A 363 -28.70 -18.89 16.20
C THR A 363 -28.49 -18.92 14.69
N MET A 364 -28.68 -20.08 14.07
CA MET A 364 -28.54 -20.27 12.63
C MET A 364 -29.52 -19.39 11.84
N ARG A 365 -29.06 -18.79 10.74
CA ARG A 365 -29.93 -18.02 9.84
C ARG A 365 -30.98 -18.88 9.15
N ALA A 366 -30.59 -20.10 8.76
CA ALA A 366 -31.46 -21.03 8.03
C ALA A 366 -32.49 -21.74 8.93
N ASP A 367 -32.22 -21.85 10.23
CA ASP A 367 -33.11 -22.53 11.19
C ASP A 367 -33.00 -21.86 12.57
N LYS A 368 -34.03 -21.10 12.94
CA LYS A 368 -34.06 -20.32 14.18
C LYS A 368 -34.04 -21.17 15.45
N ASN A 369 -34.27 -22.48 15.35
CA ASN A 369 -34.23 -23.41 16.48
C ASN A 369 -32.83 -24.02 16.68
N LYS A 370 -31.90 -23.83 15.73
CA LYS A 370 -30.57 -24.42 15.80
C LYS A 370 -29.52 -23.41 16.23
N LYS A 371 -28.62 -23.87 17.10
CA LYS A 371 -27.46 -23.12 17.58
C LYS A 371 -26.19 -23.57 16.86
N CYS A 372 -25.32 -22.60 16.61
CA CYS A 372 -24.00 -22.81 16.05
C CYS A 372 -22.91 -22.22 16.93
N LEU A 373 -21.75 -22.86 16.89
CA LEU A 373 -20.51 -22.32 17.40
C LEU A 373 -19.96 -21.32 16.38
N GLY A 374 -19.74 -20.08 16.81
CA GLY A 374 -18.88 -19.13 16.11
C GLY A 374 -17.45 -19.27 16.61
N PHE A 375 -16.49 -19.26 15.68
CA PHE A 375 -15.07 -19.41 15.98
C PHE A 375 -14.27 -18.42 15.14
N PHE A 376 -13.61 -17.50 15.84
CA PHE A 376 -12.84 -16.40 15.29
C PHE A 376 -11.44 -16.31 15.92
N ILE A 377 -10.53 -15.70 15.18
CA ILE A 377 -9.27 -15.14 15.66
C ILE A 377 -9.45 -13.64 15.70
N GLU A 378 -9.10 -13.02 16.82
CA GLU A 378 -8.98 -11.58 16.93
C GLU A 378 -7.50 -11.21 17.00
N CYS A 379 -7.08 -10.24 16.20
CA CYS A 379 -5.72 -9.70 16.18
C CYS A 379 -5.78 -8.23 16.57
N ASN A 380 -4.97 -7.78 17.52
CA ASN A 380 -4.88 -6.36 17.90
C ASN A 380 -3.42 -5.91 17.96
N LYS A 381 -3.19 -4.61 17.74
CA LYS A 381 -1.93 -3.90 18.00
C LYS A 381 -2.26 -2.59 18.71
N ASN A 382 -1.36 -2.11 19.57
CA ASN A 382 -1.57 -0.88 20.35
C ASN A 382 -1.54 0.41 19.50
N GLU A 383 -1.08 0.34 18.25
CA GLU A 383 -1.04 1.46 17.30
C GLU A 383 -2.34 1.51 16.47
N ALA A 384 -2.73 2.67 15.94
CA ALA A 384 -3.96 2.82 15.14
C ALA A 384 -3.80 2.35 13.67
N ASN A 385 -2.60 2.47 13.10
CA ASN A 385 -2.33 2.26 11.67
C ASN A 385 -1.52 0.98 11.41
N TRP A 386 -2.07 -0.17 11.79
CA TRP A 386 -1.42 -1.45 11.58
C TRP A 386 -2.18 -2.33 10.60
N CYS A 387 -1.41 -3.12 9.84
CA CYS A 387 -1.92 -4.22 9.04
C CYS A 387 -1.10 -5.48 9.30
N CYS A 388 -1.76 -6.64 9.28
CA CYS A 388 -1.10 -7.94 9.35
C CYS A 388 -1.77 -8.91 8.39
N THR A 389 -1.00 -9.53 7.50
CA THR A 389 -1.50 -10.64 6.69
C THR A 389 -1.19 -11.96 7.40
N CYS A 390 -2.21 -12.77 7.61
CA CYS A 390 -2.08 -14.04 8.30
C CYS A 390 -2.92 -15.12 7.63
N SER A 391 -2.28 -16.25 7.37
CA SER A 391 -2.98 -17.50 7.06
C SER A 391 -3.27 -18.22 8.37
N ALA A 392 -4.51 -18.66 8.54
CA ALA A 392 -4.99 -19.30 9.75
C ALA A 392 -5.69 -20.63 9.44
N THR A 393 -5.42 -21.64 10.25
CA THR A 393 -6.14 -22.91 10.23
C THR A 393 -6.88 -23.08 11.55
N LEU A 394 -8.21 -23.02 11.51
CA LEU A 394 -9.08 -23.20 12.65
C LEU A 394 -9.49 -24.66 12.76
N GLN A 395 -9.31 -25.26 13.94
CA GLN A 395 -9.53 -26.68 14.17
C GLN A 395 -10.30 -26.93 15.46
N ILE A 396 -11.22 -27.90 15.43
CA ILE A 396 -11.80 -28.52 16.63
C ILE A 396 -11.07 -29.84 16.86
N VAL A 397 -10.44 -29.96 18.03
CA VAL A 397 -9.58 -31.09 18.36
C VAL A 397 -10.42 -32.33 18.68
N VAL A 398 -9.99 -33.48 18.16
CA VAL A 398 -10.55 -34.79 18.55
C VAL A 398 -10.13 -35.11 19.99
N GLN A 399 -11.10 -35.32 20.86
CA GLN A 399 -10.86 -35.60 22.29
C GLN A 399 -11.05 -37.08 22.65
N LYS A 400 -11.85 -37.83 21.88
CA LYS A 400 -11.94 -39.30 22.00
C LYS A 400 -10.80 -39.97 21.23
N LYS A 401 -9.96 -40.75 21.91
CA LYS A 401 -8.90 -41.55 21.28
C LYS A 401 -9.51 -42.67 20.42
N CYS A 402 -9.66 -42.44 19.12
CA CYS A 402 -10.03 -43.45 18.12
C CYS A 402 -9.33 -43.12 16.81
N LYS A 403 -8.82 -44.14 16.10
CA LYS A 403 -8.05 -43.96 14.84
C LYS A 403 -8.88 -43.43 13.66
N TYR A 404 -10.21 -43.38 13.79
CA TYR A 404 -11.13 -43.03 12.71
C TYR A 404 -11.69 -41.60 12.78
N TYR A 405 -11.36 -40.83 13.82
CA TYR A 405 -11.83 -39.44 13.93
C TYR A 405 -10.76 -38.46 13.47
N SER A 406 -11.17 -37.54 12.58
CA SER A 406 -10.35 -36.41 12.15
C SER A 406 -10.83 -35.11 12.80
N PRO A 407 -9.94 -34.14 13.06
CA PRO A 407 -10.35 -32.82 13.51
C PRO A 407 -11.24 -32.16 12.44
N PHE A 408 -12.20 -31.34 12.88
CA PHE A 408 -12.95 -30.48 11.98
C PHE A 408 -12.10 -29.23 11.69
N ILE A 409 -11.74 -29.01 10.43
CA ILE A 409 -10.79 -27.98 10.02
C ILE A 409 -11.46 -27.01 9.03
N LYS A 410 -11.24 -25.70 9.23
CA LYS A 410 -11.42 -24.69 8.17
C LYS A 410 -10.13 -23.89 8.00
N GLN A 411 -9.72 -23.72 6.75
CA GLN A 411 -8.53 -22.93 6.40
C GLN A 411 -8.94 -21.56 5.86
N PHE A 412 -8.24 -20.54 6.32
CA PHE A 412 -8.39 -19.16 5.93
C PHE A 412 -7.03 -18.68 5.43
N LYS A 413 -6.88 -18.49 4.13
CA LYS A 413 -5.60 -18.08 3.53
C LYS A 413 -5.55 -16.57 3.34
N ASP A 414 -4.39 -16.00 3.67
CA ASP A 414 -3.98 -14.63 3.31
C ASP A 414 -4.97 -13.53 3.72
N ASN A 415 -5.43 -13.60 4.98
CA ASN A 415 -6.40 -12.65 5.52
C ASN A 415 -5.70 -11.45 6.14
N ASN A 416 -6.22 -10.27 5.85
CA ASN A 416 -5.68 -9.01 6.33
C ASN A 416 -6.43 -8.58 7.60
N PHE A 417 -5.68 -8.42 8.68
CA PHE A 417 -6.14 -7.83 9.92
C PHE A 417 -5.75 -6.34 9.95
N ARG A 418 -6.67 -5.50 10.41
CA ARG A 418 -6.47 -4.07 10.67
C ARG A 418 -7.40 -3.61 11.79
N ALA A 419 -7.22 -2.39 12.30
CA ALA A 419 -8.01 -1.88 13.43
C ALA A 419 -9.53 -2.03 13.24
N GLU A 420 -10.05 -1.79 12.03
CA GLU A 420 -11.48 -1.89 11.70
C GLU A 420 -11.97 -3.33 11.40
N ILE A 421 -11.06 -4.20 10.96
CA ILE A 421 -11.34 -5.60 10.60
C ILE A 421 -10.33 -6.46 11.32
N ASN A 422 -10.53 -6.60 12.62
CA ASN A 422 -9.60 -7.25 13.52
C ASN A 422 -10.00 -8.70 13.85
N LYS A 423 -11.13 -9.18 13.31
CA LYS A 423 -11.67 -10.54 13.54
C LYS A 423 -11.72 -11.33 12.23
N LEU A 424 -11.24 -12.57 12.27
CA LEU A 424 -11.27 -13.54 11.17
C LEU A 424 -11.88 -14.85 11.64
N GLY A 425 -12.89 -15.37 10.96
CA GLY A 425 -13.47 -16.66 11.30
C GLY A 425 -14.82 -16.90 10.64
N ALA A 426 -15.62 -17.78 11.23
CA ALA A 426 -16.98 -18.02 10.78
C ALA A 426 -17.97 -17.93 11.95
N MET A 427 -19.04 -17.17 11.75
CA MET A 427 -20.15 -17.06 12.70
C MET A 427 -20.91 -18.38 12.84
N GLU A 428 -21.15 -19.07 11.73
CA GLU A 428 -21.72 -20.42 11.67
C GLU A 428 -20.59 -21.44 11.38
N PHE A 429 -19.67 -21.65 12.32
CA PHE A 429 -18.51 -22.52 12.11
C PHE A 429 -18.93 -24.00 12.02
N ILE A 430 -19.74 -24.45 12.98
CA ILE A 430 -20.35 -25.79 13.04
C ILE A 430 -21.60 -25.75 13.93
N SER A 431 -22.59 -26.62 13.67
CA SER A 431 -23.76 -26.74 14.53
C SER A 431 -23.41 -27.41 15.86
N ILE A 432 -24.06 -26.97 16.94
CA ILE A 432 -23.88 -27.54 18.27
C ILE A 432 -24.28 -29.02 18.29
N GLU A 433 -25.39 -29.37 17.61
CA GLU A 433 -25.85 -30.76 17.46
C GLU A 433 -24.75 -31.66 16.87
N GLN A 434 -24.11 -31.19 15.78
CA GLN A 434 -23.03 -31.92 15.12
C GLN A 434 -21.77 -31.96 15.99
N LEU A 435 -21.44 -30.87 16.67
CA LEU A 435 -20.26 -30.80 17.53
C LEU A 435 -20.37 -31.76 18.72
N MET A 436 -21.54 -31.81 19.36
CA MET A 436 -21.80 -32.64 20.54
C MET A 436 -22.15 -34.09 20.20
N ASN A 437 -22.30 -34.44 18.92
CA ASN A 437 -22.59 -35.80 18.51
C ASN A 437 -21.45 -36.75 18.95
N PRO A 438 -21.74 -37.77 19.80
CA PRO A 438 -20.74 -38.72 20.29
C PRO A 438 -19.96 -39.45 19.19
N ALA A 439 -20.55 -39.57 17.99
CA ALA A 439 -19.95 -40.19 16.82
C ALA A 439 -18.86 -39.33 16.14
N ASN A 440 -18.72 -38.04 16.47
CA ASN A 440 -17.69 -37.18 15.88
C ASN A 440 -16.44 -37.04 16.77
N GLY A 441 -16.56 -37.35 18.06
CA GLY A 441 -15.42 -37.39 18.99
C GLY A 441 -14.80 -36.05 19.37
N TRP A 442 -15.41 -34.91 19.01
CA TRP A 442 -14.91 -33.56 19.30
C TRP A 442 -15.32 -33.01 20.68
N TYR A 443 -16.44 -33.50 21.24
CA TYR A 443 -16.92 -33.14 22.57
C TYR A 443 -16.51 -34.19 23.61
N ASN A 444 -15.99 -33.72 24.75
CA ASN A 444 -15.66 -34.59 25.88
C ASN A 444 -16.81 -34.59 26.89
N GLU A 445 -17.63 -35.64 26.86
CA GLU A 445 -18.78 -35.81 27.76
C GLU A 445 -18.39 -35.89 29.25
N LYS A 446 -17.20 -36.41 29.58
CA LYS A 446 -16.76 -36.59 30.97
C LYS A 446 -16.31 -35.29 31.63
N ASP A 447 -15.73 -34.40 30.84
CA ASP A 447 -15.15 -33.12 31.28
C ASP A 447 -16.03 -31.92 30.85
N ASP A 448 -17.16 -32.18 30.19
CA ASP A 448 -18.05 -31.21 29.55
C ASP A 448 -17.26 -30.10 28.84
N SER A 449 -16.41 -30.49 27.90
CA SER A 449 -15.44 -29.58 27.30
C SER A 449 -15.19 -29.78 25.82
N VAL A 450 -14.79 -28.70 25.15
CA VAL A 450 -14.40 -28.63 23.74
C VAL A 450 -13.08 -27.88 23.63
N ILE A 451 -12.15 -28.37 22.80
CA ILE A 451 -10.86 -27.72 22.57
C ILE A 451 -10.81 -27.18 21.14
N LEU A 452 -10.60 -25.87 21.03
CA LEU A 452 -10.40 -25.15 19.79
C LEU A 452 -8.93 -24.81 19.63
N VAL A 453 -8.37 -25.01 18.44
CA VAL A 453 -6.99 -24.67 18.11
C VAL A 453 -6.98 -23.81 16.86
N ALA A 454 -6.20 -22.74 16.89
CA ALA A 454 -5.91 -21.94 15.71
C ALA A 454 -4.40 -21.96 15.45
N GLU A 455 -4.01 -22.48 14.29
CA GLU A 455 -2.63 -22.41 13.81
C GLU A 455 -2.49 -21.21 12.90
N LEU A 456 -1.62 -20.28 13.28
CA LEU A 456 -1.40 -19.00 12.64
C LEU A 456 -0.04 -19.00 11.96
N SER A 457 -0.02 -18.53 10.71
CA SER A 457 1.20 -18.25 9.96
C SER A 457 1.18 -16.79 9.53
N PRO A 458 1.42 -15.84 10.46
CA PRO A 458 1.55 -14.44 10.09
C PRO A 458 2.87 -14.25 9.36
N TYR A 459 2.80 -13.60 8.19
CA TYR A 459 3.98 -13.15 7.50
C TYR A 459 3.94 -11.63 7.42
N ALA A 460 5.13 -11.02 7.53
CA ALA A 460 5.26 -9.58 7.40
C ALA A 460 4.91 -9.23 5.94
N PRO A 461 4.29 -8.07 5.67
CA PRO A 461 4.35 -7.50 4.33
C PRO A 461 5.83 -7.48 3.93
N ALA A 462 6.17 -8.17 2.86
CA ALA A 462 7.54 -8.30 2.41
C ALA A 462 8.02 -6.90 2.00
N TYR A 463 8.98 -6.35 2.74
CA TYR A 463 9.71 -5.15 2.35
C TYR A 463 11.12 -5.57 1.91
N PRO A 464 11.56 -5.22 0.69
CA PRO A 464 12.97 -5.13 0.42
C PRO A 464 13.53 -3.89 1.11
N SER A 465 14.46 -4.11 2.03
CA SER A 465 15.33 -3.07 2.56
C SER A 465 16.11 -2.42 1.41
N SER A 466 15.97 -1.10 1.27
CA SER A 466 16.87 -0.20 0.51
C SER A 466 17.26 -0.65 -0.90
N LEU A 467 16.56 -0.14 -1.92
CA LEU A 467 17.25 0.27 -3.14
C LEU A 467 18.17 1.43 -2.73
N SER A 468 19.45 1.11 -2.55
CA SER A 468 20.51 2.11 -2.51
C SER A 468 20.41 2.94 -3.81
N PRO A 469 20.42 4.28 -3.74
CA PRO A 469 20.43 5.09 -4.95
C PRO A 469 21.66 4.73 -5.76
N GLN A 470 21.46 4.21 -6.97
CA GLN A 470 22.52 4.08 -7.96
C GLN A 470 23.13 5.48 -8.14
N LYS A 471 24.44 5.60 -7.89
CA LYS A 471 25.21 6.77 -8.28
C LYS A 471 25.02 6.97 -9.78
N PRO A 472 24.60 8.15 -10.26
CA PRO A 472 24.72 8.46 -11.68
C PRO A 472 26.22 8.45 -12.02
N GLY A 473 26.59 7.59 -12.96
CA GLY A 473 27.92 7.60 -13.56
C GLY A 473 28.16 8.95 -14.22
N MET A 474 29.31 9.54 -13.93
CA MET A 474 29.90 10.57 -14.76
C MET A 474 30.24 9.96 -16.11
N ASP A 475 29.73 10.55 -17.17
CA ASP A 475 30.44 10.77 -18.44
C ASP A 475 30.14 12.20 -18.90
#